data_AF-A0A1I4G9Z5-F1
#
_entry.id   AF-A0A1I4G9Z5-F1
#
_cell.length_a   1.000
_cell.length_b   1.000
_cell.length_c   1.000
_cell.angle_alpha   90.00
_cell.angle_beta   90.00
_cell.angle_gamma   90.00
#
_symmetry.space_group_name_H-M   'P 1'
#
loop_
_entity.id
_entity.type
_entity.pdbx_description
1 polymer ?
#
loop_
_entity_poly.entity_id
_entity_poly.type
_entity_poly.pdbx_seq_one_letter_code
_entity_poly.pdbx_strand_id
1 'polypeptide(L)'
;MGEAKLKQRKHADILANANGCLYCAGRRKAIQIDHMPPRAMFRMSQRPRGLEFPCCAECNQGTSRLDVVATFMTRTFPGIQNDADSAEWDKVMNEVGRVAPGLPREIMVPPNEMRAMLASQGIFDENLAAFKADGPILGSHMQAFAAKVGFALRYEDVGYPVPDAGAVQVRWFTSSENFSGVLPESLLKSVGETKFLKQGKIDTEGHFEYGWGDFALKPNVRLYYAKFREAFTIAAFVADDLKDVPFPVGQLATFAPGDLTEDLYDRIVDW
;
A
#
# COMPACT_ATOMS: atom_id res chain seq x y z
N MET A 1 -9.97 33.71 -1.68
CA MET A 1 -10.80 32.50 -1.83
C MET A 1 -10.36 31.51 -0.74
N GLY A 2 -11.28 31.01 0.10
CA GLY A 2 -10.90 30.16 1.24
C GLY A 2 -10.36 28.78 0.82
N GLU A 3 -9.52 28.17 1.66
CA GLU A 3 -8.86 26.89 1.38
C GLU A 3 -9.85 25.75 1.07
N ALA A 4 -10.98 25.71 1.78
CA ALA A 4 -12.04 24.72 1.56
C ALA A 4 -12.64 24.81 0.14
N LYS A 5 -12.84 26.02 -0.39
CA LYS A 5 -13.37 26.22 -1.76
C LYS A 5 -12.36 25.78 -2.83
N LEU A 6 -11.08 26.05 -2.60
CA LEU A 6 -10.01 25.59 -3.50
C LEU A 6 -9.93 24.07 -3.54
N LYS A 7 -10.06 23.41 -2.38
CA LYS A 7 -10.09 21.94 -2.30
C LYS A 7 -11.29 21.34 -3.04
N GLN A 8 -12.49 21.89 -2.82
CA GLN A 8 -13.71 21.43 -3.50
C GLN A 8 -13.60 21.57 -5.02
N ARG A 9 -13.07 22.71 -5.49
CA ARG A 9 -12.85 22.93 -6.93
C ARG A 9 -11.88 21.90 -7.51
N LYS A 10 -10.73 21.66 -6.87
CA LYS A 10 -9.76 20.64 -7.33
C LYS A 10 -10.40 19.26 -7.41
N HIS A 11 -11.18 18.86 -6.41
CA HIS A 11 -11.87 17.56 -6.44
C HIS A 11 -12.90 17.49 -7.57
N ALA A 12 -13.66 18.56 -7.80
CA ALA A 12 -14.60 18.64 -8.92
C ALA A 12 -13.85 18.55 -10.26
N ASP A 13 -12.69 19.20 -10.38
CA ASP A 13 -11.87 19.15 -11.58
C ASP A 13 -11.33 17.73 -11.83
N ILE A 14 -10.87 17.00 -10.80
CA ILE A 14 -10.44 15.59 -10.95
C ILE A 14 -11.60 14.72 -11.44
N LEU A 15 -12.79 14.84 -10.83
CA LEU A 15 -13.95 14.03 -11.22
C LEU A 15 -14.49 14.39 -12.59
N ALA A 16 -14.47 15.67 -12.98
CA ALA A 16 -14.96 16.12 -14.27
C ALA A 16 -14.07 15.64 -15.43
N ASN A 17 -12.77 15.48 -15.19
CA ASN A 17 -11.80 15.01 -16.19
C ASN A 17 -11.55 13.49 -16.14
N ALA A 18 -12.20 12.76 -15.23
CA ALA A 18 -11.99 11.33 -15.05
C ALA A 18 -12.76 10.50 -16.09
N ASN A 19 -12.07 9.57 -16.74
CA ASN A 19 -12.67 8.56 -17.63
C ASN A 19 -13.24 7.36 -16.85
N GLY A 20 -13.77 7.59 -15.65
CA GLY A 20 -14.28 6.56 -14.73
C GLY A 20 -13.34 6.25 -13.56
N CYS A 21 -13.66 5.20 -12.80
CA CYS A 21 -12.93 4.80 -11.60
C CYS A 21 -11.58 4.14 -11.93
N LEU A 22 -10.50 4.59 -11.26
CA LEU A 22 -9.17 4.06 -11.51
C LEU A 22 -9.00 2.56 -11.20
N TYR A 23 -9.69 2.07 -10.16
CA TYR A 23 -9.50 0.71 -9.64
C TYR A 23 -10.28 -0.35 -10.39
N CYS A 24 -11.22 0.02 -11.25
CA CYS A 24 -11.99 -0.93 -12.05
C CYS A 24 -12.01 -0.55 -13.53
N ALA A 25 -10.89 0.00 -14.03
CA ALA A 25 -10.67 0.33 -15.44
C ALA A 25 -11.79 1.19 -16.07
N GLY A 26 -12.38 2.08 -15.28
CA GLY A 26 -13.46 2.94 -15.77
C GLY A 26 -14.83 2.26 -15.93
N ARG A 27 -14.97 0.96 -15.60
CA ARG A 27 -16.26 0.22 -15.68
C ARG A 27 -17.41 0.90 -14.93
N ARG A 28 -17.08 1.63 -13.85
CA ARG A 28 -18.02 2.47 -13.09
C ARG A 28 -17.58 3.93 -13.13
N LYS A 29 -18.56 4.84 -13.13
CA LYS A 29 -18.33 6.29 -13.04
C LYS A 29 -17.60 6.63 -11.73
N ALA A 30 -16.57 7.47 -11.82
CA ALA A 30 -15.95 8.06 -10.64
C ALA A 30 -16.85 9.15 -10.05
N ILE A 31 -17.16 9.02 -8.77
CA ILE A 31 -18.03 9.95 -8.03
C ILE A 31 -17.41 10.39 -6.71
N GLN A 32 -16.24 9.85 -6.37
CA GLN A 32 -15.52 10.13 -5.13
C GLN A 32 -14.02 10.28 -5.42
N ILE A 33 -13.33 10.91 -4.48
CA ILE A 33 -11.87 11.04 -4.48
C ILE A 33 -11.31 10.06 -3.45
N ASP A 34 -10.49 9.13 -3.93
CA ASP A 34 -9.65 8.32 -3.07
C ASP A 34 -8.29 9.00 -2.83
N HIS A 35 -7.69 8.77 -1.67
CA HIS A 35 -6.35 9.26 -1.36
C HIS A 35 -5.43 8.07 -1.21
N MET A 36 -4.37 8.01 -2.01
CA MET A 36 -3.32 7.01 -1.86
C MET A 36 -2.01 7.72 -1.51
N PRO A 37 -1.38 7.43 -0.35
CA PRO A 37 -1.89 6.65 0.77
C PRO A 37 -3.11 7.28 1.46
N PRO A 38 -3.94 6.49 2.16
CA PRO A 38 -5.02 7.01 2.99
C PRO A 38 -4.50 7.93 4.10
N ARG A 39 -5.30 8.94 4.46
CA ARG A 39 -4.90 9.96 5.44
C ARG A 39 -4.51 9.38 6.81
N ALA A 40 -5.12 8.26 7.22
CA ALA A 40 -4.86 7.62 8.51
C ALA A 40 -3.42 7.10 8.68
N MET A 41 -2.71 6.85 7.56
CA MET A 41 -1.31 6.44 7.58
C MET A 41 -0.36 7.56 8.01
N PHE A 42 -0.82 8.82 7.99
CA PHE A 42 -0.04 9.98 8.41
C PHE A 42 -0.40 10.37 9.84
N ARG A 43 0.61 10.73 10.64
CA ARG A 43 0.42 11.20 12.02
C ARG A 43 -0.58 12.36 12.04
N MET A 44 -1.53 12.31 12.97
CA MET A 44 -2.66 13.25 13.10
C MET A 44 -3.49 13.45 11.82
N SER A 45 -3.46 12.49 10.88
CA SER A 45 -4.09 12.60 9.56
C SER A 45 -3.65 13.83 8.73
N GLN A 46 -2.43 14.31 8.99
CA GLN A 46 -1.80 15.44 8.29
C GLN A 46 -1.07 14.94 7.04
N ARG A 47 -1.84 14.69 5.98
CA ARG A 47 -1.34 14.28 4.67
C ARG A 47 -1.16 15.51 3.76
N PRO A 48 0.02 15.75 3.15
CA PRO A 48 0.16 16.76 2.10
C PRO A 48 -0.68 16.45 0.85
N ARG A 49 -0.97 17.48 0.05
CA ARG A 49 -1.68 17.36 -1.24
C ARG A 49 -0.89 16.51 -2.25
N GLY A 50 -1.61 15.92 -3.21
CA GLY A 50 -1.10 15.05 -4.27
C GLY A 50 -1.70 13.65 -4.17
N LEU A 51 -1.55 12.84 -5.23
CA LEU A 51 -2.05 11.45 -5.28
C LEU A 51 -3.52 11.31 -4.85
N GLU A 52 -4.38 12.15 -5.42
CA GLU A 52 -5.83 12.12 -5.22
C GLU A 52 -6.50 11.61 -6.49
N PHE A 53 -7.24 10.51 -6.40
CA PHE A 53 -7.64 9.74 -7.58
C PHE A 53 -9.15 9.60 -7.73
N PRO A 54 -9.67 9.58 -8.98
CA PRO A 54 -11.09 9.40 -9.25
C PRO A 54 -11.52 7.95 -9.01
N CYS A 55 -12.48 7.75 -8.09
CA CYS A 55 -12.94 6.44 -7.67
C CYS A 55 -14.47 6.33 -7.65
N CYS A 56 -15.02 5.14 -7.90
CA CYS A 56 -16.44 4.85 -7.69
C CYS A 56 -16.71 4.51 -6.22
N ALA A 57 -17.96 4.61 -5.78
CA ALA A 57 -18.32 4.31 -4.39
C ALA A 57 -17.98 2.87 -3.98
N GLU A 58 -18.23 1.91 -4.86
CA GLU A 58 -18.01 0.48 -4.57
C GLU A 58 -16.52 0.16 -4.36
N CYS A 59 -15.62 0.64 -5.22
CA CYS A 59 -14.18 0.45 -5.01
C CYS A 59 -13.66 1.21 -3.79
N ASN A 60 -14.13 2.43 -3.56
CA ASN A 60 -13.67 3.23 -2.42
C ASN A 60 -14.09 2.59 -1.08
N GLN A 61 -15.35 2.15 -0.98
CA GLN A 61 -15.86 1.51 0.23
C GLN A 61 -15.30 0.08 0.38
N GLY A 62 -15.26 -0.70 -0.69
CA GLY A 62 -14.80 -2.09 -0.68
C GLY A 62 -13.33 -2.24 -0.30
N THR A 63 -12.51 -1.21 -0.56
CA THR A 63 -11.08 -1.22 -0.21
C THR A 63 -10.75 -0.58 1.14
N SER A 64 -11.73 -0.01 1.86
CA SER A 64 -11.48 0.67 3.14
C SER A 64 -10.86 -0.23 4.22
N ARG A 65 -11.19 -1.53 4.22
CA ARG A 65 -10.56 -2.54 5.11
C ARG A 65 -9.06 -2.70 4.86
N LEU A 66 -8.63 -2.56 3.60
CA LEU A 66 -7.22 -2.65 3.21
C LEU A 66 -6.43 -1.48 3.80
N ASP A 67 -7.02 -0.28 3.72
CA ASP A 67 -6.43 0.95 4.25
C ASP A 67 -6.23 0.88 5.78
N VAL A 68 -7.15 0.23 6.50
CA VAL A 68 -7.04 0.03 7.95
C VAL A 68 -5.86 -0.89 8.28
N VAL A 69 -5.76 -2.05 7.61
CA VAL A 69 -4.66 -3.01 7.88
C VAL A 69 -3.30 -2.44 7.45
N ALA A 70 -3.24 -1.73 6.32
CA ALA A 70 -2.02 -1.04 5.91
C ALA A 70 -1.64 0.11 6.87
N THR A 71 -2.65 0.81 7.43
CA THR A 71 -2.41 1.81 8.49
C THR A 71 -1.82 1.16 9.72
N PHE A 72 -2.36 0.01 10.17
CA PHE A 72 -1.76 -0.79 11.24
C PHE A 72 -0.29 -1.09 10.95
N MET A 73 0.01 -1.66 9.78
CA MET A 73 1.39 -1.97 9.38
C MET A 73 2.29 -0.74 9.39
N THR A 74 1.82 0.42 8.94
CA THR A 74 2.62 1.66 8.95
C THR A 74 2.99 2.11 10.37
N ARG A 75 2.20 1.73 11.38
CA ARG A 75 2.45 2.13 12.78
C ARG A 75 3.41 1.20 13.51
N THR A 76 3.75 0.04 12.94
CA THR A 76 4.58 -0.96 13.64
C THR A 76 6.05 -0.56 13.76
N PHE A 77 6.59 0.21 12.81
CA PHE A 77 7.99 0.60 12.83
C PHE A 77 8.20 2.07 12.38
N PRO A 78 8.97 2.89 13.13
CA PRO A 78 9.69 2.61 14.38
C PRO A 78 8.80 2.50 15.64
N GLY A 79 7.51 2.16 15.53
CA GLY A 79 6.64 1.89 16.67
C GLY A 79 6.08 3.14 17.36
N ILE A 80 5.65 2.97 18.62
CA ILE A 80 5.05 4.00 19.48
C ILE A 80 6.16 4.82 20.14
N GLN A 81 6.20 6.13 19.91
CA GLN A 81 7.26 7.00 20.42
C GLN A 81 6.76 8.01 21.49
N ASN A 82 5.45 8.21 21.61
CA ASN A 82 4.83 9.16 22.52
C ASN A 82 3.33 8.82 22.72
N ASP A 83 2.67 9.53 23.64
CA ASP A 83 1.25 9.33 23.97
C ASP A 83 0.30 9.51 22.77
N ALA A 84 0.64 10.40 21.83
CA ALA A 84 -0.18 10.59 20.64
C ALA A 84 -0.08 9.37 19.70
N ASP A 85 1.11 8.79 19.54
CA ASP A 85 1.29 7.54 18.80
C ASP A 85 0.55 6.38 19.49
N SER A 86 0.54 6.33 20.83
CA SER A 86 -0.21 5.32 21.60
C SER A 86 -1.72 5.44 21.39
N ALA A 87 -2.27 6.65 21.47
CA ALA A 87 -3.70 6.87 21.24
C ALA A 87 -4.13 6.59 19.79
N GLU A 88 -3.25 6.81 18.82
CA GLU A 88 -3.48 6.41 17.43
C GLU A 88 -3.41 4.89 17.26
N TRP A 89 -2.46 4.22 17.93
CA TRP A 89 -2.32 2.77 17.94
C TRP A 89 -3.59 2.08 18.43
N ASP A 90 -4.14 2.49 19.57
CA ASP A 90 -5.35 1.89 20.14
C ASP A 90 -6.55 2.00 19.20
N LYS A 91 -6.70 3.16 18.54
CA LYS A 91 -7.76 3.36 17.54
C LYS A 91 -7.59 2.43 16.36
N VAL A 92 -6.37 2.31 15.84
CA VAL A 92 -6.07 1.44 14.69
C VAL A 92 -6.28 -0.02 15.03
N MET A 93 -5.84 -0.47 16.21
CA MET A 93 -6.04 -1.86 16.67
C MET A 93 -7.52 -2.21 16.85
N ASN A 94 -8.33 -1.29 17.38
CA ASN A 94 -9.77 -1.47 17.48
C ASN A 94 -10.43 -1.62 16.08
N GLU A 95 -10.03 -0.78 15.12
CA GLU A 95 -10.54 -0.88 13.75
C GLU A 95 -10.06 -2.15 13.04
N VAL A 96 -8.82 -2.58 13.27
CA VAL A 96 -8.31 -3.88 12.80
C VAL A 96 -9.18 -5.01 13.32
N GLY A 97 -9.49 -5.04 14.62
CA GLY A 97 -10.36 -6.05 15.22
C GLY A 97 -11.76 -6.07 14.60
N ARG A 98 -12.25 -4.93 14.10
CA ARG A 98 -13.55 -4.81 13.42
C ARG A 98 -13.50 -5.31 11.97
N VAL A 99 -12.48 -4.93 11.19
CA VAL A 99 -12.42 -5.24 9.74
C VAL A 99 -11.74 -6.57 9.41
N ALA A 100 -10.84 -7.03 10.28
CA ALA A 100 -10.11 -8.28 10.15
C ALA A 100 -10.03 -9.00 11.52
N PRO A 101 -11.15 -9.53 12.06
CA PRO A 101 -11.22 -10.04 13.44
C PRO A 101 -10.23 -11.17 13.77
N GLY A 102 -9.82 -11.96 12.77
CA GLY A 102 -8.82 -13.02 12.94
C GLY A 102 -7.37 -12.52 12.97
N LEU A 103 -7.11 -11.31 12.47
CA LEU A 103 -5.76 -10.77 12.32
C LEU A 103 -5.01 -10.65 13.66
N PRO A 104 -5.60 -10.12 14.76
CA PRO A 104 -4.91 -10.05 16.04
C PRO A 104 -4.42 -11.40 16.56
N ARG A 105 -5.17 -12.49 16.28
CA ARG A 105 -4.77 -13.85 16.67
C ARG A 105 -3.67 -14.39 15.77
N GLU A 106 -3.75 -14.12 14.47
CA GLU A 106 -2.76 -14.58 13.49
C GLU A 106 -1.37 -14.00 13.74
N ILE A 107 -1.29 -12.69 14.03
CA ILE A 107 -0.01 -12.01 14.18
C ILE A 107 0.64 -12.23 15.55
N MET A 108 -0.14 -12.66 16.55
CA MET A 108 0.34 -12.78 17.93
C MET A 108 1.41 -13.86 18.06
N VAL A 109 2.54 -13.49 18.67
CA VAL A 109 3.64 -14.40 19.00
C VAL A 109 3.81 -14.45 20.51
N PRO A 110 3.86 -15.65 21.13
CA PRO A 110 4.19 -15.77 22.54
C PRO A 110 5.53 -15.08 22.88
N PRO A 111 5.67 -14.41 24.04
CA PRO A 111 6.87 -13.61 24.34
C PRO A 111 8.21 -14.37 24.25
N ASN A 112 8.21 -15.66 24.63
CA ASN A 112 9.39 -16.53 24.51
C ASN A 112 9.74 -16.84 23.05
N GLU A 113 8.75 -17.12 22.21
CA GLU A 113 8.95 -17.33 20.77
C GLU A 113 9.41 -16.04 20.09
N MET A 114 8.83 -14.89 20.48
CA MET A 114 9.22 -13.58 19.96
C MET A 114 10.69 -13.27 20.28
N ARG A 115 11.13 -13.50 21.53
CA ARG A 115 12.54 -13.32 21.91
C ARG A 115 13.47 -14.25 21.12
N ALA A 116 13.08 -15.52 20.93
CA ALA A 116 13.87 -16.47 20.15
C ALA A 116 13.98 -16.03 18.67
N MET A 117 12.90 -15.53 18.09
CA MET A 117 12.85 -14.99 16.73
C MET A 117 13.71 -13.73 16.56
N LEU A 118 13.67 -12.81 17.52
CA LEU A 118 14.53 -11.62 17.50
C LEU A 118 16.00 -11.99 17.66
N ALA A 119 16.32 -12.89 18.60
CA ALA A 119 17.68 -13.35 18.85
C ALA A 119 18.28 -14.07 17.64
N SER A 120 17.49 -14.83 16.86
CA SER A 120 17.97 -15.47 15.63
C SER A 120 18.33 -14.48 14.52
N GLN A 121 17.82 -13.24 14.61
CA GLN A 121 18.18 -12.12 13.74
C GLN A 121 19.27 -11.22 14.35
N GLY A 122 19.85 -11.62 15.48
CA GLY A 122 20.87 -10.84 16.19
C GLY A 122 20.32 -9.62 16.94
N ILE A 123 19.01 -9.58 17.18
CA ILE A 123 18.32 -8.49 17.89
C ILE A 123 18.11 -8.89 19.35
N PHE A 124 18.69 -8.12 20.27
CA PHE A 124 18.64 -8.37 21.72
C PHE A 124 17.99 -7.23 22.51
N ASP A 125 17.36 -6.26 21.84
CA ASP A 125 16.65 -5.16 22.50
C ASP A 125 15.35 -5.67 23.14
N GLU A 126 15.27 -5.62 24.47
CA GLU A 126 14.11 -6.05 25.25
C GLU A 126 12.88 -5.15 25.05
N ASN A 127 13.05 -3.94 24.51
CA ASN A 127 11.96 -3.02 24.21
C ASN A 127 11.38 -3.21 22.80
N LEU A 128 12.00 -4.07 21.97
CA LEU A 128 11.48 -4.35 20.64
C LEU A 128 10.40 -5.43 20.70
N ALA A 129 9.24 -5.12 20.11
CA ALA A 129 8.19 -6.10 19.86
C ALA A 129 8.20 -6.51 18.39
N ALA A 130 7.86 -7.77 18.12
CA ALA A 130 7.68 -8.30 16.78
C ALA A 130 6.46 -9.20 16.70
N PHE A 131 5.95 -9.40 15.50
CA PHE A 131 4.75 -10.18 15.22
C PHE A 131 4.95 -10.98 13.93
N LYS A 132 4.13 -12.03 13.74
CA LYS A 132 4.13 -12.82 12.51
C LYS A 132 3.56 -12.00 11.36
N ALA A 133 4.32 -11.89 10.28
CA ALA A 133 3.97 -11.09 9.12
C ALA A 133 3.68 -11.93 7.85
N ASP A 134 3.68 -13.26 7.99
CA ASP A 134 3.57 -14.27 6.93
C ASP A 134 2.23 -15.03 6.95
N GLY A 135 1.28 -14.59 7.77
CA GLY A 135 -0.05 -15.20 7.87
C GLY A 135 -0.99 -14.83 6.72
N PRO A 136 -1.98 -15.68 6.39
CA PRO A 136 -2.86 -15.50 5.23
C PRO A 136 -3.82 -14.30 5.35
N ILE A 137 -4.26 -13.92 6.56
CA ILE A 137 -5.12 -12.76 6.75
C ILE A 137 -4.33 -11.48 6.48
N LEU A 138 -3.16 -11.32 7.11
CA LEU A 138 -2.31 -10.16 6.85
C LEU A 138 -1.84 -10.12 5.40
N GLY A 139 -1.37 -11.27 4.89
CA GLY A 139 -0.87 -11.43 3.54
C GLY A 139 -1.88 -10.97 2.50
N SER A 140 -3.11 -11.50 2.56
CA SER A 140 -4.20 -11.13 1.63
C SER A 140 -4.55 -9.63 1.68
N HIS A 141 -4.60 -9.01 2.86
CA HIS A 141 -4.85 -7.57 3.00
C HIS A 141 -3.70 -6.73 2.44
N MET A 142 -2.45 -7.08 2.74
CA MET A 142 -1.28 -6.33 2.29
C MET A 142 -1.03 -6.51 0.80
N GLN A 143 -1.29 -7.69 0.23
CA GLN A 143 -1.28 -7.93 -1.21
C GLN A 143 -2.32 -7.05 -1.93
N ALA A 144 -3.57 -7.05 -1.47
CA ALA A 144 -4.61 -6.22 -2.08
C ALA A 144 -4.33 -4.72 -1.91
N PHE A 145 -3.81 -4.29 -0.76
CA PHE A 145 -3.36 -2.91 -0.56
C PHE A 145 -2.20 -2.54 -1.50
N ALA A 146 -1.22 -3.43 -1.66
CA ALA A 146 -0.12 -3.25 -2.61
C ALA A 146 -0.61 -3.10 -4.05
N ALA A 147 -1.63 -3.87 -4.44
CA ALA A 147 -2.24 -3.73 -5.76
C ALA A 147 -2.97 -2.39 -5.90
N LYS A 148 -3.69 -1.95 -4.86
CA LYS A 148 -4.30 -0.61 -4.79
C LYS A 148 -3.27 0.49 -5.00
N VAL A 149 -2.08 0.39 -4.39
CA VAL A 149 -0.95 1.30 -4.63
C VAL A 149 -0.49 1.25 -6.08
N GLY A 150 -0.33 0.05 -6.66
CA GLY A 150 0.06 -0.13 -8.06
C GLY A 150 -0.90 0.54 -9.05
N PHE A 151 -2.22 0.34 -8.89
CA PHE A 151 -3.23 1.02 -9.72
C PHE A 151 -3.16 2.54 -9.58
N ALA A 152 -2.97 3.05 -8.36
CA ALA A 152 -2.89 4.48 -8.09
C ALA A 152 -1.64 5.13 -8.72
N LEU A 153 -0.47 4.53 -8.53
CA LEU A 153 0.77 5.06 -9.09
C LEU A 153 0.84 4.92 -10.60
N ARG A 154 0.23 3.89 -11.18
CA ARG A 154 0.01 3.79 -12.62
C ARG A 154 -0.82 4.95 -13.15
N TYR A 155 -1.90 5.30 -12.47
CA TYR A 155 -2.71 6.45 -12.85
C TYR A 155 -1.93 7.77 -12.73
N GLU A 156 -1.12 7.93 -11.68
CA GLU A 156 -0.27 9.12 -11.51
C GLU A 156 0.78 9.26 -12.62
N ASP A 157 1.41 8.15 -13.02
CA ASP A 157 2.50 8.15 -14.01
C ASP A 157 2.00 8.49 -15.42
N VAL A 158 0.90 7.88 -15.87
CA VAL A 158 0.46 8.03 -17.27
C VAL A 158 -0.92 8.66 -17.46
N GLY A 159 -1.67 8.92 -16.39
CA GLY A 159 -2.93 9.67 -16.42
C GLY A 159 -4.19 8.88 -16.76
N TYR A 160 -4.12 7.56 -16.88
CA TYR A 160 -5.27 6.69 -17.17
C TYR A 160 -5.17 5.37 -16.40
N PRO A 161 -6.30 4.69 -16.13
CA PRO A 161 -6.29 3.45 -15.36
C PRO A 161 -5.59 2.31 -16.09
N VAL A 162 -5.22 1.27 -15.33
CA VAL A 162 -4.87 -0.02 -15.93
C VAL A 162 -6.06 -0.51 -16.77
N PRO A 163 -5.85 -0.89 -18.05
CA PRO A 163 -6.93 -1.39 -18.92
C PRO A 163 -7.58 -2.66 -18.37
N ASP A 164 -8.80 -2.98 -18.79
CA ASP A 164 -9.52 -4.21 -18.37
C ASP A 164 -8.73 -5.51 -18.66
N ALA A 165 -7.92 -5.53 -19.72
CA ALA A 165 -7.07 -6.67 -20.05
C ALA A 165 -5.80 -6.76 -19.19
N GLY A 166 -5.45 -5.68 -18.49
CA GLY A 166 -4.22 -5.55 -17.73
C GLY A 166 -4.30 -6.16 -16.33
N ALA A 167 -3.17 -6.12 -15.64
CA ALA A 167 -3.05 -6.65 -14.29
C ALA A 167 -1.91 -5.99 -13.51
N VAL A 168 -2.00 -6.11 -12.18
CA VAL A 168 -0.96 -5.70 -11.23
C VAL A 168 -0.49 -6.93 -10.47
N GLN A 169 0.78 -7.27 -10.62
CA GLN A 169 1.45 -8.25 -9.75
C GLN A 169 2.19 -7.54 -8.63
N VAL A 170 2.11 -8.06 -7.42
CA VAL A 170 2.63 -7.32 -6.26
C VAL A 170 3.45 -8.19 -5.32
N ARG A 171 4.42 -7.52 -4.71
CA ARG A 171 5.13 -7.99 -3.52
C ARG A 171 5.19 -6.86 -2.51
N TRP A 172 4.95 -7.19 -1.25
CA TRP A 172 5.23 -6.30 -0.13
C TRP A 172 6.36 -6.91 0.70
N PHE A 173 7.15 -6.04 1.33
CA PHE A 173 8.33 -6.38 2.11
C PHE A 173 8.18 -5.81 3.51
N THR A 174 8.41 -6.63 4.53
CA THR A 174 8.38 -6.17 5.93
C THR A 174 9.59 -5.28 6.26
N SER A 175 9.57 -4.65 7.44
CA SER A 175 10.75 -3.96 7.97
C SER A 175 11.96 -4.90 8.09
N SER A 176 11.77 -6.14 8.56
CA SER A 176 12.88 -7.11 8.68
C SER A 176 13.47 -7.48 7.33
N GLU A 177 12.66 -7.66 6.28
CA GLU A 177 13.14 -7.88 4.91
C GLU A 177 13.88 -6.66 4.34
N ASN A 178 13.36 -5.46 4.58
CA ASN A 178 14.01 -4.22 4.18
C ASN A 178 15.40 -4.07 4.83
N PHE A 179 15.53 -4.33 6.13
CA PHE A 179 16.80 -4.21 6.86
C PHE A 179 17.79 -5.32 6.54
N SER A 180 17.31 -6.53 6.23
CA SER A 180 18.17 -7.66 5.85
C SER A 180 18.63 -7.62 4.39
N GLY A 181 18.27 -6.59 3.62
CA GLY A 181 18.66 -6.45 2.22
C GLY A 181 17.98 -7.45 1.27
N VAL A 182 16.84 -8.02 1.69
CA VAL A 182 16.04 -8.95 0.87
C VAL A 182 15.43 -8.24 -0.34
N LEU A 183 15.27 -6.91 -0.27
CA LEU A 183 14.81 -6.13 -1.40
C LEU A 183 15.89 -6.13 -2.51
N PRO A 184 15.65 -6.75 -3.68
CA PRO A 184 16.70 -6.96 -4.66
C PRO A 184 17.27 -5.63 -5.16
N GLU A 185 18.60 -5.50 -5.22
CA GLU A 185 19.26 -4.29 -5.75
C GLU A 185 18.79 -3.96 -7.19
N SER A 186 18.47 -4.99 -7.97
CA SER A 186 17.88 -4.85 -9.30
C SER A 186 16.50 -4.17 -9.29
N LEU A 187 15.71 -4.39 -8.24
CA LEU A 187 14.43 -3.74 -8.04
C LEU A 187 14.63 -2.25 -7.72
N LEU A 188 15.55 -1.92 -6.80
CA LEU A 188 15.91 -0.53 -6.49
C LEU A 188 16.42 0.22 -7.72
N LYS A 189 17.29 -0.39 -8.52
CA LYS A 189 17.80 0.19 -9.77
C LYS A 189 16.69 0.45 -10.81
N SER A 190 15.59 -0.30 -10.76
CA SER A 190 14.47 -0.19 -11.70
C SER A 190 13.46 0.91 -11.33
N VAL A 191 13.46 1.40 -10.08
CA VAL A 191 12.45 2.37 -9.57
C VAL A 191 12.75 3.83 -9.96
N GLY A 192 13.96 4.13 -10.44
CA GLY A 192 14.36 5.49 -10.82
C GLY A 192 14.41 6.44 -9.61
N GLU A 193 14.17 7.73 -9.86
CA GLU A 193 14.14 8.76 -8.81
C GLU A 193 12.85 8.65 -7.98
N THR A 194 13.00 8.57 -6.66
CA THR A 194 11.88 8.57 -5.72
C THR A 194 11.35 9.98 -5.46
N LYS A 195 10.04 10.07 -5.19
CA LYS A 195 9.27 11.28 -4.97
C LYS A 195 8.64 11.28 -3.58
N PHE A 196 8.32 12.47 -3.10
CA PHE A 196 7.61 12.71 -1.85
C PHE A 196 6.41 13.62 -2.11
N LEU A 197 5.34 13.48 -1.32
CA LEU A 197 4.27 14.48 -1.27
C LEU A 197 4.77 15.73 -0.55
N LYS A 198 4.48 16.92 -1.08
CA LYS A 198 4.90 18.21 -0.53
C LYS A 198 3.79 19.25 -0.62
N GLN A 199 3.58 19.99 0.48
CA GLN A 199 2.63 21.09 0.56
C GLN A 199 3.22 22.24 1.38
N GLY A 200 3.72 23.28 0.72
CA GLY A 200 4.38 24.37 1.41
C GLY A 200 5.66 23.90 2.12
N LYS A 201 5.68 23.98 3.45
CA LYS A 201 6.82 23.56 4.29
C LYS A 201 6.71 22.12 4.81
N ILE A 202 5.57 21.46 4.63
CA ILE A 202 5.38 20.07 5.03
C ILE A 202 5.61 19.16 3.84
N ASP A 203 6.29 18.05 4.06
CA ASP A 203 6.43 16.96 3.10
C ASP A 203 6.29 15.61 3.81
N THR A 204 6.64 14.54 3.10
CA THR A 204 6.51 13.16 3.56
C THR A 204 7.86 12.46 3.61
N GLU A 205 8.97 13.20 3.59
CA GLU A 205 10.30 12.61 3.71
C GLU A 205 10.39 11.78 5.00
N GLY A 206 10.93 10.56 4.89
CA GLY A 206 10.98 9.57 5.98
C GLY A 206 9.63 8.92 6.37
N HIS A 207 8.51 9.36 5.78
CA HIS A 207 7.16 8.84 6.09
C HIS A 207 6.49 8.13 4.92
N PHE A 208 6.61 8.68 3.71
CA PHE A 208 6.09 8.08 2.50
C PHE A 208 6.90 8.54 1.30
N GLU A 209 7.42 7.58 0.55
CA GLU A 209 8.13 7.80 -0.71
C GLU A 209 7.54 6.88 -1.77
N TYR A 210 7.58 7.32 -3.02
CA TYR A 210 7.09 6.53 -4.15
C TYR A 210 7.90 6.81 -5.40
N GLY A 211 7.94 5.87 -6.33
CA GLY A 211 8.70 6.01 -7.56
C GLY A 211 8.26 4.99 -8.59
N TRP A 212 8.82 5.12 -9.79
CA TRP A 212 8.56 4.18 -10.87
C TRP A 212 9.64 4.22 -11.94
N GLY A 213 9.77 3.10 -12.62
CA GLY A 213 10.59 2.97 -13.82
C GLY A 213 10.27 1.68 -14.56
N ASP A 214 11.13 1.33 -15.52
CA ASP A 214 10.93 0.14 -16.33
C ASP A 214 11.50 -1.07 -15.62
N PHE A 215 10.76 -2.17 -15.60
CA PHE A 215 11.25 -3.39 -14.97
C PHE A 215 12.37 -3.99 -15.82
N ALA A 216 13.60 -4.03 -15.28
CA ALA A 216 14.80 -4.39 -16.05
C ALA A 216 14.72 -5.76 -16.76
N LEU A 217 14.00 -6.73 -16.19
CA LEU A 217 13.87 -8.08 -16.77
C LEU A 217 12.77 -8.17 -17.84
N LYS A 218 11.83 -7.22 -17.87
CA LYS A 218 10.72 -7.18 -18.83
C LYS A 218 10.31 -5.71 -19.08
N PRO A 219 11.02 -4.98 -19.97
CA PRO A 219 10.88 -3.52 -20.08
C PRO A 219 9.50 -2.99 -20.51
N ASN A 220 8.62 -3.84 -21.05
CA ASN A 220 7.22 -3.48 -21.32
C ASN A 220 6.32 -3.51 -20.08
N VAL A 221 6.87 -3.89 -18.92
CA VAL A 221 6.21 -3.85 -17.62
C VAL A 221 6.79 -2.70 -16.82
N ARG A 222 5.90 -1.86 -16.28
CA ARG A 222 6.30 -0.77 -15.40
C ARG A 222 6.39 -1.30 -13.96
N LEU A 223 7.48 -0.96 -13.28
CA LEU A 223 7.63 -1.17 -11.85
C LEU A 223 7.24 0.11 -11.11
N TYR A 224 6.30 -0.01 -10.19
CA TYR A 224 5.95 1.01 -9.22
C TYR A 224 6.43 0.60 -7.84
N TYR A 225 6.88 1.59 -7.08
CA TYR A 225 7.42 1.42 -5.75
C TYR A 225 6.78 2.41 -4.80
N ALA A 226 6.56 1.96 -3.57
CA ALA A 226 6.20 2.82 -2.48
C ALA A 226 6.75 2.27 -1.16
N LYS A 227 7.29 3.16 -0.33
CA LYS A 227 7.74 2.82 1.02
C LYS A 227 7.00 3.66 2.04
N PHE A 228 6.59 3.01 3.12
CA PHE A 228 5.74 3.56 4.16
C PHE A 228 6.52 3.51 5.47
N ARG A 229 7.11 4.66 5.83
CA ARG A 229 8.10 4.79 6.90
C ARG A 229 9.19 3.72 6.72
N GLU A 230 9.71 3.20 7.81
CA GLU A 230 10.59 2.03 7.83
C GLU A 230 9.79 0.73 8.06
N ALA A 231 8.45 0.78 7.96
CA ALA A 231 7.58 -0.32 8.32
C ALA A 231 7.40 -1.37 7.23
N PHE A 232 7.17 -0.92 5.99
CA PHE A 232 7.08 -1.83 4.85
C PHE A 232 7.30 -1.10 3.52
N THR A 233 7.60 -1.89 2.50
CA THR A 233 7.80 -1.45 1.13
C THR A 233 6.91 -2.26 0.19
N ILE A 234 6.47 -1.66 -0.91
CA ILE A 234 5.68 -2.31 -1.97
C ILE A 234 6.45 -2.20 -3.28
N ALA A 235 6.45 -3.30 -4.03
CA ALA A 235 6.74 -3.36 -5.45
C ALA A 235 5.50 -3.83 -6.20
N ALA A 236 5.07 -3.05 -7.20
CA ALA A 236 3.93 -3.38 -8.05
C ALA A 236 4.36 -3.36 -9.52
N PHE A 237 4.25 -4.52 -10.17
CA PHE A 237 4.54 -4.73 -11.58
C PHE A 237 3.23 -4.61 -12.35
N VAL A 238 3.13 -3.60 -13.20
CA VAL A 238 1.87 -3.28 -13.90
C VAL A 238 2.04 -3.52 -15.40
N ALA A 239 1.14 -4.33 -15.93
CA ALA A 239 1.06 -4.65 -17.36
C ALA A 239 -0.32 -4.26 -17.91
N ASP A 240 -0.35 -3.77 -19.14
CA ASP A 240 -1.60 -3.42 -19.83
C ASP A 240 -2.35 -4.65 -20.38
N ASP A 241 -1.71 -5.82 -20.38
CA ASP A 241 -2.27 -7.12 -20.73
C ASP A 241 -1.77 -8.18 -19.73
N LEU A 242 -2.67 -9.05 -19.26
CA LEU A 242 -2.36 -10.13 -18.32
C LEU A 242 -1.25 -11.06 -18.83
N LYS A 243 -1.15 -11.30 -20.15
CA LYS A 243 -0.06 -12.13 -20.71
C LYS A 243 1.32 -11.50 -20.53
N ASP A 244 1.36 -10.19 -20.30
CA ASP A 244 2.58 -9.41 -20.19
C ASP A 244 3.08 -9.29 -18.75
N VAL A 245 2.37 -9.83 -17.76
CA VAL A 245 2.88 -9.85 -16.38
C VAL A 245 4.23 -10.59 -16.30
N PRO A 246 5.16 -10.15 -15.44
CA PRO A 246 6.53 -10.67 -15.45
C PRO A 246 6.70 -12.02 -14.76
N PHE A 247 5.81 -12.38 -13.82
CA PHE A 247 5.90 -13.62 -13.06
C PHE A 247 4.72 -14.54 -13.39
N PRO A 248 4.90 -15.86 -13.38
CA PRO A 248 3.80 -16.82 -13.38
C PRO A 248 2.72 -16.44 -12.35
N VAL A 249 1.45 -16.62 -12.74
CA VAL A 249 0.31 -16.46 -11.84
C VAL A 249 0.48 -17.44 -10.67
N GLY A 250 0.32 -16.95 -9.44
CA GLY A 250 0.49 -17.75 -8.22
C GLY A 250 1.85 -17.59 -7.55
N GLN A 251 2.88 -17.14 -8.28
CA GLN A 251 4.18 -16.78 -7.69
C GLN A 251 4.12 -15.44 -6.97
N LEU A 252 3.44 -14.46 -7.57
CA LEU A 252 3.07 -13.20 -6.93
C LEU A 252 1.56 -13.02 -7.00
N ALA A 253 1.01 -12.36 -5.99
CA ALA A 253 -0.40 -11.99 -5.98
C ALA A 253 -0.71 -11.11 -7.18
N THR A 254 -1.67 -11.54 -8.01
CA THR A 254 -2.05 -10.88 -9.26
C THR A 254 -3.48 -10.34 -9.13
N PHE A 255 -3.70 -9.10 -9.55
CA PHE A 255 -5.00 -8.42 -9.49
C PHE A 255 -5.34 -7.79 -10.82
N ALA A 256 -6.49 -8.15 -11.38
CA ALA A 256 -7.11 -7.42 -12.49
C ALA A 256 -7.88 -6.20 -11.95
N PRO A 257 -8.19 -5.20 -12.80
CA PRO A 257 -9.06 -4.10 -12.40
C PRO A 257 -10.39 -4.61 -11.84
N GLY A 258 -10.76 -4.16 -10.64
CA GLY A 258 -11.99 -4.50 -9.92
C GLY A 258 -11.88 -5.64 -8.91
N ASP A 259 -10.81 -6.43 -8.95
CA ASP A 259 -10.56 -7.52 -8.01
C ASP A 259 -10.46 -7.05 -6.55
N LEU A 260 -10.08 -5.79 -6.32
CA LEU A 260 -9.93 -5.22 -4.99
C LEU A 260 -11.24 -5.19 -4.16
N THR A 261 -12.39 -5.37 -4.81
CA THR A 261 -13.70 -5.45 -4.14
C THR A 261 -14.16 -6.87 -3.85
N GLU A 262 -13.43 -7.88 -4.30
CA GLU A 262 -13.76 -9.29 -4.08
C GLU A 262 -13.35 -9.76 -2.67
N ASP A 263 -13.72 -10.99 -2.33
CA ASP A 263 -13.29 -11.60 -1.08
C ASP A 263 -11.76 -11.79 -1.06
N LEU A 264 -11.17 -11.52 0.10
CA LEU A 264 -9.72 -11.61 0.29
C LEU A 264 -9.33 -13.05 0.57
N TYR A 265 -8.33 -13.51 -0.17
CA TYR A 265 -7.64 -14.76 0.06
C TYR A 265 -6.18 -14.56 -0.34
N ASP A 266 -5.30 -15.43 0.14
CA ASP A 266 -3.91 -15.40 -0.29
C ASP A 266 -3.83 -15.83 -1.76
N ARG A 267 -3.38 -14.91 -2.62
CA ARG A 267 -3.26 -15.16 -4.07
C ARG A 267 -1.91 -15.78 -4.44
N ILE A 268 -1.04 -16.00 -3.46
CA ILE A 268 0.21 -16.72 -3.62
C ILE A 268 -0.05 -18.20 -3.30
N VAL A 269 0.23 -19.06 -4.26
CA VAL A 269 0.00 -20.52 -4.14
C VAL A 269 1.28 -21.34 -4.29
N ASP A 270 2.35 -20.71 -4.82
CA ASP A 270 3.66 -21.33 -5.02
C ASP A 270 4.65 -20.73 -4.01
N TRP A 271 4.87 -21.44 -2.89
CA TRP A 271 5.86 -21.12 -1.86
C TRP A 271 7.19 -21.86 -2.09
#